data_AF-A0A847WQ64-F1
#
_entry.id   AF-A0A847WQ64-F1
#
_cell.length_a   1.000
_cell.length_b   1.000
_cell.length_c   1.000
_cell.angle_alpha   90.00
_cell.angle_beta   90.00
_cell.angle_gamma   90.00
#
_symmetry.space_group_name_H-M   'P 1'
#
loop_
_entity.id
_entity.type
_entity.pdbx_description
1 polymer ?
#
loop_
_entity_poly.entity_id
_entity_poly.type
_entity_poly.pdbx_seq_one_letter_code
_entity_poly.pdbx_strand_id
1 'polypeptide(L)'
;TGSSKQTETLKQTGGLGTVATRADIIDKLFSSHYIESRGKYIYTTSKGRQLLKLVPADLRSPILTAEWEDQLAAIARGQLKKTTFINEMKQYTRTIVSQIKNSDHTFKHDNVTGTKCPNCGKLMLEVNGKRGRMLVCQDPECGEKKQISRTTNARCPKCYKKMELRGAGEGQTFSCKCGYREKLSAFQKRKSQNNQHQATRRDVNKYLKKNNEENFANTALADALKKLKQ
;
A
#
# COMPACT_ATOMS: atom_id res chain seq x y z
N THR A 1 -21.13 -16.94 13.65
CA THR A 1 -21.51 -16.42 14.98
C THR A 1 -20.30 -16.56 15.88
N GLY A 2 -19.53 -15.49 16.08
CA GLY A 2 -18.39 -15.51 17.01
C GLY A 2 -18.89 -15.40 18.45
N SER A 3 -18.33 -16.19 19.35
CA SER A 3 -18.59 -16.10 20.80
C SER A 3 -18.14 -14.72 21.31
N SER A 4 -18.88 -14.13 22.25
CA SER A 4 -18.58 -12.79 22.79
C SER A 4 -17.13 -12.70 23.31
N LYS A 5 -16.63 -13.81 23.87
CA LYS A 5 -15.27 -13.98 24.37
C LYS A 5 -14.19 -13.77 23.31
N GLN A 6 -14.35 -14.35 22.11
CA GLN A 6 -13.35 -14.22 21.03
C GLN A 6 -13.29 -12.77 20.48
N THR A 7 -14.44 -12.09 20.47
CA THR A 7 -14.52 -10.69 20.07
C THR A 7 -13.88 -9.77 21.12
N GLU A 8 -13.99 -10.12 22.40
CA GLU A 8 -13.29 -9.45 23.51
C GLU A 8 -11.78 -9.68 23.45
N THR A 9 -11.31 -10.90 23.22
CA THR A 9 -9.88 -11.21 23.01
C THR A 9 -9.31 -10.31 21.92
N LEU A 10 -9.96 -10.22 20.76
CA LEU A 10 -9.53 -9.35 19.66
C LEU A 10 -9.49 -7.87 20.06
N LYS A 11 -10.37 -7.39 20.95
CA LYS A 11 -10.32 -6.01 21.43
C LYS A 11 -9.18 -5.80 22.42
N GLN A 12 -8.93 -6.76 23.31
CA GLN A 12 -7.87 -6.70 24.32
C GLN A 12 -6.46 -6.76 23.71
N THR A 13 -6.29 -7.53 22.64
CA THR A 13 -5.04 -7.56 21.85
C THR A 13 -4.90 -6.34 20.93
N GLY A 14 -5.85 -5.39 20.99
CA GLY A 14 -5.91 -4.19 20.16
C GLY A 14 -6.41 -4.42 18.74
N GLY A 15 -6.74 -5.66 18.36
CA GLY A 15 -7.19 -6.12 17.06
C GLY A 15 -6.51 -7.42 16.65
N LEU A 16 -6.53 -7.72 15.34
CA LEU A 16 -5.69 -8.76 14.77
C LEU A 16 -4.23 -8.30 14.74
N GLY A 17 -3.36 -9.07 15.42
CA GLY A 17 -1.94 -8.79 15.55
C GLY A 17 -1.61 -7.52 16.35
N THR A 18 -0.34 -7.35 16.66
CA THR A 18 0.17 -6.19 17.41
C THR A 18 0.23 -4.93 16.55
N VAL A 19 0.20 -3.74 17.17
CA VAL A 19 0.31 -2.45 16.46
C VAL A 19 1.56 -2.40 15.56
N ALA A 20 2.66 -3.00 16.00
CA ALA A 20 3.93 -3.04 15.27
C ALA A 20 3.85 -3.82 13.94
N THR A 21 2.98 -4.84 13.84
CA THR A 21 2.96 -5.75 12.68
C THR A 21 1.98 -5.33 11.58
N ARG A 22 1.08 -4.39 11.84
CA ARG A 22 -0.01 -4.03 10.90
C ARG A 22 0.49 -3.44 9.59
N ALA A 23 1.40 -2.47 9.67
CA ALA A 23 1.96 -1.83 8.49
C ALA A 23 2.67 -2.85 7.60
N ASP A 24 3.46 -3.73 8.22
CA ASP A 24 4.20 -4.78 7.53
C ASP A 24 3.28 -5.82 6.89
N ILE A 25 2.19 -6.22 7.55
CA ILE A 25 1.19 -7.13 6.97
C ILE A 25 0.55 -6.49 5.74
N ILE A 26 0.14 -5.23 5.83
CA ILE A 26 -0.46 -4.50 4.69
C ILE A 26 0.53 -4.39 3.54
N ASP A 27 1.78 -4.01 3.82
CA ASP A 27 2.82 -3.89 2.78
C ASP A 27 3.17 -5.26 2.17
N LYS A 28 3.12 -6.37 2.94
CA LYS A 28 3.24 -7.74 2.43
C LYS A 28 2.09 -8.12 1.50
N LEU A 29 0.86 -7.73 1.82
CA LEU A 29 -0.30 -8.00 0.96
C LEU A 29 -0.19 -7.25 -0.38
N PHE A 30 0.33 -6.01 -0.36
CA PHE A 30 0.65 -5.27 -1.58
C PHE A 30 1.79 -5.91 -2.38
N SER A 31 2.90 -6.27 -1.73
CA SER A 31 4.07 -6.86 -2.41
C SER A 31 3.80 -8.25 -2.96
N SER A 32 2.85 -8.97 -2.37
CA SER A 32 2.37 -10.28 -2.83
C SER A 32 1.26 -10.18 -3.88
N HIS A 33 0.81 -8.95 -4.19
CA HIS A 33 -0.22 -8.64 -5.20
C HIS A 33 -1.60 -9.22 -4.88
N TYR A 34 -1.94 -9.35 -3.59
CA TYR A 34 -3.29 -9.76 -3.15
C TYR A 34 -4.26 -8.58 -3.04
N ILE A 35 -3.71 -7.39 -2.81
CA ILE A 35 -4.44 -6.13 -2.77
C ILE A 35 -3.77 -5.09 -3.67
N GLU A 36 -4.57 -4.13 -4.11
CA GLU A 36 -4.13 -3.01 -4.94
C GLU A 36 -4.78 -1.71 -4.49
N SER A 37 -4.13 -0.58 -4.78
CA SER A 37 -4.66 0.74 -4.47
C SER A 37 -5.38 1.31 -5.68
N ARG A 38 -6.64 1.72 -5.51
CA ARG A 38 -7.42 2.46 -6.51
C ARG A 38 -7.88 3.77 -5.91
N GLY A 39 -7.13 4.84 -6.19
CA GLY A 39 -7.36 6.16 -5.60
C GLY A 39 -7.03 6.16 -4.11
N LYS A 40 -8.00 6.49 -3.26
CA LYS A 40 -7.87 6.51 -1.80
C LYS A 40 -8.28 5.19 -1.12
N TYR A 41 -8.74 4.23 -1.91
CA TYR A 41 -9.29 2.97 -1.43
C TYR A 41 -8.39 1.79 -1.79
N ILE A 42 -8.47 0.73 -0.99
CA ILE A 42 -7.78 -0.54 -1.19
C ILE A 42 -8.80 -1.57 -1.69
N TYR A 43 -8.43 -2.32 -2.72
CA TYR A 43 -9.26 -3.37 -3.31
C TYR A 43 -8.50 -4.69 -3.34
N THR A 44 -9.22 -5.80 -3.28
CA THR A 44 -8.64 -7.12 -3.55
C THR A 44 -8.36 -7.27 -5.04
N THR A 45 -7.26 -7.93 -5.38
CA THR A 45 -6.96 -8.30 -6.77
C THR A 45 -7.72 -9.57 -7.16
N SER A 46 -7.70 -9.95 -8.44
CA SER A 46 -8.25 -11.26 -8.83
C SER A 46 -7.53 -12.41 -8.15
N LYS A 47 -6.19 -12.35 -8.08
CA LYS A 47 -5.36 -13.28 -7.31
C LYS A 47 -5.81 -13.39 -5.85
N GLY A 48 -6.06 -12.26 -5.18
CA GLY A 48 -6.55 -12.24 -3.80
C GLY A 48 -7.92 -12.92 -3.65
N ARG A 49 -8.87 -12.63 -4.55
CA ARG A 49 -10.20 -13.27 -4.53
C ARG A 49 -10.14 -14.76 -4.81
N GLN A 50 -9.31 -15.20 -5.76
CA GLN A 50 -9.12 -16.62 -6.05
C GLN A 50 -8.47 -17.36 -4.88
N LEU A 51 -7.45 -16.76 -4.25
CA LEU A 51 -6.87 -17.31 -3.02
C LEU A 51 -7.93 -17.45 -1.93
N LEU A 52 -8.75 -16.42 -1.73
CA LEU A 52 -9.84 -16.51 -0.77
C LEU A 52 -10.78 -17.66 -1.12
N LYS A 53 -11.11 -17.94 -2.37
CA LYS A 53 -11.95 -19.11 -2.70
C LYS A 53 -11.30 -20.45 -2.37
N LEU A 54 -9.97 -20.56 -2.52
CA LEU A 54 -9.20 -21.80 -2.33
C LEU A 54 -8.97 -22.17 -0.86
N VAL A 55 -8.72 -21.18 -0.01
CA VAL A 55 -8.35 -21.41 1.39
C VAL A 55 -9.58 -21.84 2.19
N PRO A 56 -9.52 -22.72 3.19
CA PRO A 56 -10.66 -23.04 4.06
C PRO A 56 -11.31 -21.82 4.74
N ALA A 57 -12.59 -21.92 5.12
CA ALA A 57 -13.37 -20.79 5.65
C ALA A 57 -12.93 -20.35 7.05
N ASP A 58 -12.55 -21.31 7.89
CA ASP A 58 -11.99 -21.11 9.23
C ASP A 58 -10.67 -20.32 9.17
N LEU A 59 -9.76 -20.65 8.25
CA LEU A 59 -8.48 -19.96 8.09
C LEU A 59 -8.63 -18.50 7.62
N ARG A 60 -9.77 -18.16 7.02
CA ARG A 60 -10.13 -16.78 6.62
C ARG A 60 -10.86 -16.01 7.73
N SER A 61 -11.19 -16.68 8.83
CA SER A 61 -11.94 -16.10 9.93
C SER A 61 -11.00 -15.38 10.92
N PRO A 62 -11.34 -14.16 11.36
CA PRO A 62 -10.60 -13.49 12.43
C PRO A 62 -10.70 -14.23 13.78
N ILE A 63 -11.72 -15.09 13.94
CA ILE A 63 -11.98 -15.85 15.17
C ILE A 63 -10.86 -16.84 15.43
N LEU A 64 -10.42 -17.59 14.41
CA LEU A 64 -9.35 -18.58 14.57
C LEU A 64 -8.04 -17.92 14.99
N THR A 65 -7.76 -16.71 14.48
CA THR A 65 -6.59 -15.95 14.93
C THR A 65 -6.72 -15.53 16.39
N ALA A 66 -7.91 -15.15 16.85
CA ALA A 66 -8.15 -14.83 18.26
C ALA A 66 -7.88 -16.04 19.17
N GLU A 67 -8.30 -17.23 18.74
CA GLU A 67 -8.06 -18.47 19.48
C GLU A 67 -6.57 -18.80 19.60
N TRP A 68 -5.80 -18.59 18.53
CA TRP A 68 -4.35 -18.76 18.59
C TRP A 68 -3.68 -17.73 19.50
N GLU A 69 -4.11 -16.47 19.50
CA GLU A 69 -3.59 -15.45 20.42
C GLU A 69 -3.88 -15.81 21.89
N ASP A 70 -5.08 -16.34 22.18
CA ASP A 70 -5.44 -16.83 23.52
C ASP A 70 -4.54 -18.01 23.95
N GLN A 71 -4.28 -18.96 23.03
CA GLN A 71 -3.38 -20.08 23.29
C GLN A 71 -1.94 -19.60 23.51
N LEU A 72 -1.45 -18.62 22.72
CA LEU A 72 -0.14 -18.01 22.89
C LEU A 72 -0.03 -17.29 24.24
N ALA A 73 -1.07 -16.58 24.67
CA ALA A 73 -1.13 -15.94 25.98
C ALA A 73 -1.12 -16.98 27.12
N ALA A 74 -1.84 -18.10 26.97
CA ALA A 74 -1.81 -19.19 27.93
C ALA A 74 -0.41 -19.82 28.03
N ILE A 75 0.31 -19.96 26.92
CA ILE A 75 1.72 -20.41 26.92
C ILE A 75 2.60 -19.42 27.67
N ALA A 76 2.45 -18.11 27.41
CA ALA A 76 3.23 -17.08 28.10
C ALA A 76 3.00 -17.08 29.62
N ARG A 77 1.78 -17.43 30.06
CA ARG A 77 1.43 -17.60 31.49
C ARG A 77 1.81 -18.98 32.06
N GLY A 78 2.39 -19.89 31.27
CA GLY A 78 2.72 -21.25 31.69
C GLY A 78 1.51 -22.19 31.86
N GLN A 79 0.33 -21.79 31.38
CA GLN A 79 -0.93 -22.56 31.47
C GLN A 79 -1.11 -23.57 30.33
N LEU A 80 -0.37 -23.43 29.24
CA LEU A 80 -0.39 -24.34 28.10
C LEU A 80 1.05 -24.70 27.69
N LYS A 81 1.29 -25.98 27.40
CA LYS A 81 2.60 -26.43 26.91
C LYS A 81 2.78 -26.02 25.45
N LYS A 82 3.91 -25.36 25.14
CA LYS A 82 4.31 -25.01 23.77
C LYS A 82 4.27 -26.20 22.80
N THR A 83 4.67 -27.39 23.26
CA THR A 83 4.69 -28.60 22.43
C THR A 83 3.30 -29.04 21.97
N THR A 84 2.29 -28.91 22.83
CA THR A 84 0.89 -29.19 22.50
C THR A 84 0.41 -28.29 21.37
N PHE A 85 0.58 -26.98 21.52
CA PHE A 85 0.21 -26.00 20.50
C PHE A 85 0.89 -26.26 19.14
N ILE A 86 2.20 -26.51 19.14
CA ILE A 86 2.94 -26.79 17.90
C ILE A 86 2.44 -28.07 17.21
N ASN A 87 2.08 -29.11 17.98
CA ASN A 87 1.54 -30.35 17.40
C ASN A 87 0.15 -30.14 16.79
N GLU A 88 -0.71 -29.36 17.45
CA GLU A 88 -2.02 -28.95 16.90
C GLU A 88 -1.85 -28.19 15.59
N MET A 89 -0.96 -27.19 15.55
CA MET A 89 -0.68 -26.42 14.33
C MET A 89 -0.16 -27.29 13.18
N LYS A 90 0.73 -28.26 13.46
CA LYS A 90 1.20 -29.22 12.45
C LYS A 90 0.05 -30.06 11.91
N GLN A 91 -0.82 -30.56 12.78
CA GLN A 91 -1.94 -31.40 12.37
C GLN A 91 -2.97 -30.61 11.55
N TYR A 92 -3.30 -29.40 11.98
CA TYR A 92 -4.16 -28.48 11.25
C TYR A 92 -3.58 -28.17 9.86
N THR A 93 -2.29 -27.86 9.78
CA THR A 93 -1.60 -27.59 8.51
C THR A 93 -1.70 -28.79 7.56
N ARG A 94 -1.46 -30.02 8.04
CA ARG A 94 -1.61 -31.23 7.20
C ARG A 94 -3.03 -31.39 6.68
N THR A 95 -4.02 -31.13 7.53
CA THR A 95 -5.44 -31.24 7.17
C THR A 95 -5.80 -30.27 6.06
N ILE A 96 -5.43 -28.98 6.21
CA ILE A 96 -5.69 -27.96 5.20
C ILE A 96 -4.98 -28.25 3.88
N VAL A 97 -3.70 -28.64 3.93
CA VAL A 97 -2.94 -28.97 2.71
C VAL A 97 -3.60 -30.14 1.97
N SER A 98 -4.07 -31.16 2.69
CA SER A 98 -4.80 -32.29 2.11
C SER A 98 -6.12 -31.82 1.45
N GLN A 99 -6.91 -31.00 2.15
CA GLN A 99 -8.15 -30.44 1.60
C GLN A 99 -7.94 -29.63 0.33
N ILE A 100 -6.91 -28.77 0.30
CA ILE A 100 -6.61 -27.95 -0.88
C ILE A 100 -6.15 -28.82 -2.05
N LYS A 101 -5.29 -29.83 -1.79
CA LYS A 101 -4.82 -30.77 -2.83
C LYS A 101 -5.96 -31.56 -3.47
N ASN A 102 -6.98 -31.90 -2.69
CA ASN A 102 -8.14 -32.66 -3.14
C ASN A 102 -9.31 -31.77 -3.60
N SER A 103 -9.12 -30.45 -3.70
CA SER A 103 -10.15 -29.53 -4.15
C SER A 103 -10.14 -29.40 -5.68
N ASP A 104 -11.33 -29.26 -6.27
CA ASP A 104 -11.49 -29.04 -7.73
C ASP A 104 -11.27 -27.57 -8.15
N HIS A 105 -10.88 -26.72 -7.20
CA HIS A 105 -10.72 -25.30 -7.45
C HIS A 105 -9.43 -25.01 -8.23
N THR A 106 -9.58 -24.40 -9.41
CA THR A 106 -8.43 -24.00 -10.25
C THR A 106 -8.03 -22.55 -10.00
N PHE A 107 -6.73 -22.29 -9.90
CA PHE A 107 -6.17 -20.94 -9.90
C PHE A 107 -5.76 -20.52 -11.32
N LYS A 108 -6.17 -19.33 -11.77
CA LYS A 108 -5.87 -18.80 -13.10
C LYS A 108 -5.36 -17.37 -13.02
N HIS A 109 -4.37 -17.04 -13.83
CA HIS A 109 -3.89 -15.68 -13.96
C HIS A 109 -4.74 -14.91 -14.98
N ASP A 110 -5.52 -13.94 -14.51
CA ASP A 110 -6.39 -13.12 -15.38
C ASP A 110 -5.66 -11.89 -15.95
N ASN A 111 -4.47 -11.59 -15.42
CA ASN A 111 -3.69 -10.39 -15.72
C ASN A 111 -2.45 -10.69 -16.58
N VAL A 112 -2.50 -11.78 -17.36
CA VAL A 112 -1.44 -12.16 -18.29
C VAL A 112 -1.39 -11.17 -19.44
N THR A 113 -0.18 -10.72 -19.78
CA THR A 113 0.07 -9.82 -20.90
C THR A 113 0.78 -10.55 -22.04
N GLY A 114 0.83 -9.95 -23.23
CA GLY A 114 1.64 -10.45 -24.35
C GLY A 114 3.16 -10.21 -24.20
N THR A 115 3.61 -9.61 -23.11
CA THR A 115 5.04 -9.30 -22.91
C THR A 115 5.77 -10.52 -22.38
N LYS A 116 6.85 -10.93 -23.04
CA LYS A 116 7.71 -12.03 -22.58
C LYS A 116 8.73 -11.53 -21.55
N CYS A 117 8.99 -12.37 -20.55
CA CYS A 117 10.04 -12.17 -19.57
C CYS A 117 11.40 -12.24 -20.26
N PRO A 118 12.31 -11.27 -20.05
CA PRO A 118 13.64 -11.28 -20.66
C PRO A 118 14.54 -12.40 -20.13
N ASN A 119 14.24 -12.96 -18.95
CA ASN A 119 15.07 -13.97 -18.30
C ASN A 119 14.64 -15.41 -18.64
N CYS A 120 13.33 -15.72 -18.57
CA CYS A 120 12.82 -17.08 -18.79
C CYS A 120 11.89 -17.24 -20.01
N GLY A 121 11.57 -16.15 -20.74
CA GLY A 121 10.71 -16.20 -21.93
C GLY A 121 9.21 -16.40 -21.67
N LYS A 122 8.79 -16.76 -20.45
CA LYS A 122 7.38 -16.88 -20.04
C LYS A 122 6.67 -15.53 -20.08
N LEU A 123 5.35 -15.53 -20.14
CA LEU A 123 4.56 -14.29 -20.15
C LEU A 123 4.67 -13.55 -18.82
N MET A 124 4.53 -12.23 -18.88
CA MET A 124 4.50 -11.37 -17.70
C MET A 124 3.07 -10.96 -17.34
N LEU A 125 2.84 -10.79 -16.04
CA LEU A 125 1.58 -10.38 -15.42
C LEU A 125 1.59 -8.88 -15.13
N GLU A 126 0.55 -8.14 -15.51
CA GLU A 126 0.39 -6.74 -15.11
C GLU A 126 -0.22 -6.65 -13.71
N VAL A 127 0.43 -5.92 -12.81
CA VAL A 127 -0.04 -5.73 -11.43
C VAL A 127 0.03 -4.26 -11.03
N ASN A 128 -0.96 -3.83 -10.25
CA ASN A 128 -1.03 -2.48 -9.68
C ASN A 128 -0.50 -2.49 -8.25
N GLY A 129 0.73 -2.03 -8.06
CA GLY A 129 1.32 -1.87 -6.74
C GLY A 129 1.02 -0.50 -6.11
N LYS A 130 1.47 -0.31 -4.87
CA LYS A 130 1.37 0.96 -4.11
C LYS A 130 1.99 2.16 -4.85
N ARG A 131 3.05 1.92 -5.64
CA ARG A 131 3.85 2.96 -6.30
C ARG A 131 3.60 3.08 -7.81
N GLY A 132 2.64 2.34 -8.36
CA GLY A 132 2.33 2.33 -9.79
C GLY A 132 2.25 0.91 -10.36
N ARG A 133 2.25 0.82 -11.68
CA ARG A 133 2.02 -0.44 -12.41
C ARG A 133 3.34 -1.09 -12.80
N MET A 134 3.37 -2.42 -12.76
CA MET A 134 4.55 -3.20 -13.11
C MET A 134 4.16 -4.50 -13.79
N LEU A 135 5.09 -5.03 -14.57
CA LEU A 135 5.05 -6.39 -15.07
C LEU A 135 5.86 -7.27 -14.12
N VAL A 136 5.28 -8.39 -13.72
CA VAL A 136 5.94 -9.42 -12.90
C VAL A 136 5.95 -10.70 -13.70
N CYS A 137 7.07 -11.42 -13.72
CA CYS A 137 7.11 -12.72 -14.36
C CYS A 137 6.02 -13.64 -13.78
N GLN A 138 5.35 -14.41 -14.65
CA GLN A 138 4.38 -15.40 -14.21
C GLN A 138 5.02 -16.47 -13.32
N ASP A 139 6.29 -16.77 -13.54
CA ASP A 139 7.04 -17.75 -12.76
C ASP A 139 7.56 -17.15 -11.43
N PRO A 140 7.12 -17.68 -10.28
CA PRO A 140 7.59 -17.23 -8.98
C PRO A 140 9.09 -17.45 -8.77
N GLU A 141 9.69 -18.48 -9.37
CA GLU A 141 11.12 -18.78 -9.22
C GLU A 141 12.00 -17.79 -9.99
N CYS A 142 11.52 -17.28 -11.13
CA CYS A 142 12.24 -16.28 -11.92
C CYS A 142 12.27 -14.91 -11.23
N GLY A 143 11.13 -14.48 -10.66
CA GLY A 143 11.05 -13.25 -9.86
C GLY A 143 11.26 -11.92 -10.59
N GLU A 144 11.48 -11.93 -11.92
CA GLU A 144 11.76 -10.73 -12.73
C GLU A 144 10.62 -9.71 -12.71
N LYS A 145 10.96 -8.43 -12.57
CA LYS A 145 10.00 -7.33 -12.37
C LYS A 145 10.38 -6.10 -13.19
N LYS A 146 9.48 -5.63 -14.04
CA LYS A 146 9.66 -4.42 -14.84
C LYS A 146 8.64 -3.35 -14.48
N GLN A 147 9.11 -2.19 -14.03
CA GLN A 147 8.22 -1.07 -13.71
C GLN A 147 7.69 -0.41 -14.98
N ILE A 148 6.37 -0.38 -15.17
CA ILE A 148 5.72 0.29 -16.31
C ILE A 148 5.43 1.76 -15.98
N SER A 149 4.89 1.99 -14.77
CA SER A 149 4.59 3.32 -14.29
C SER A 149 4.98 3.51 -12.84
N ARG A 150 5.37 4.74 -12.52
CA ARG A 150 5.66 5.18 -11.16
C ARG A 150 4.93 6.47 -10.85
N THR A 151 4.11 6.47 -9.81
CA THR A 151 3.56 7.73 -9.27
C THR A 151 4.71 8.53 -8.66
N THR A 152 4.92 9.74 -9.14
CA THR A 152 6.00 10.62 -8.67
C THR A 152 5.44 11.77 -7.83
N ASN A 153 6.32 12.48 -7.13
CA ASN A 153 5.95 13.72 -6.45
C ASN A 153 5.96 14.94 -7.38
N ALA A 154 6.30 14.78 -8.66
CA ALA A 154 6.24 15.84 -9.66
C ALA A 154 4.79 16.34 -9.80
N ARG A 155 4.63 17.67 -9.81
CA ARG A 155 3.32 18.32 -9.92
C ARG A 155 3.10 18.80 -11.35
N CYS A 156 1.90 18.55 -11.86
CA CYS A 156 1.49 19.04 -13.16
C CYS A 156 1.42 20.56 -13.16
N PRO A 157 1.98 21.26 -14.17
CA PRO A 157 1.91 22.71 -14.25
C PRO A 157 0.49 23.25 -14.49
N LYS A 158 -0.42 22.44 -15.06
CA LYS A 158 -1.81 22.88 -15.34
C LYS A 158 -2.77 22.72 -14.16
N CYS A 159 -2.61 21.67 -13.34
CA CYS A 159 -3.58 21.34 -12.29
C CYS A 159 -2.98 20.99 -10.93
N TYR A 160 -1.65 21.05 -10.79
CA TYR A 160 -0.90 20.79 -9.56
C TYR A 160 -1.10 19.39 -8.93
N LYS A 161 -1.81 18.48 -9.62
CA LYS A 161 -1.93 17.06 -9.25
C LYS A 161 -0.62 16.31 -9.54
N LYS A 162 -0.38 15.24 -8.78
CA LYS A 162 0.80 14.38 -8.97
C LYS A 162 0.80 13.73 -10.35
N MET A 163 1.98 13.59 -10.94
CA MET A 163 2.18 12.98 -12.26
C MET A 163 2.75 11.56 -12.17
N GLU A 164 2.36 10.72 -13.12
CA GLU A 164 2.89 9.37 -13.30
C GLU A 164 4.01 9.38 -14.33
N LEU A 165 5.17 8.83 -14.00
CA LEU A 165 6.23 8.58 -14.97
C LEU A 165 5.96 7.24 -15.66
N ARG A 166 5.96 7.22 -16.99
CA ARG A 166 5.73 6.03 -17.82
C ARG A 166 6.89 5.83 -18.81
N GLY A 167 7.18 4.58 -19.14
CA GLY A 167 8.21 4.21 -20.10
C GLY A 167 9.55 3.82 -19.47
N ALA A 168 10.54 3.53 -20.32
CA ALA A 168 11.87 3.09 -19.92
C ALA A 168 12.95 4.02 -20.51
N GLY A 169 14.05 4.19 -19.76
CA GLY A 169 15.20 5.01 -20.18
C GLY A 169 14.86 6.47 -20.46
N GLU A 170 15.49 7.03 -21.49
CA GLU A 170 15.34 8.44 -21.88
C GLU A 170 13.97 8.79 -22.48
N GLY A 171 13.24 7.78 -22.99
CA GLY A 171 11.88 7.93 -23.51
C GLY A 171 10.80 8.10 -22.43
N GLN A 172 11.20 8.19 -21.16
CA GLN A 172 10.27 8.36 -20.06
C GLN A 172 9.46 9.65 -20.17
N THR A 173 8.15 9.53 -19.94
CA THR A 173 7.19 10.64 -20.06
C THR A 173 6.37 10.73 -18.78
N PHE A 174 6.31 11.93 -18.20
CA PHE A 174 5.36 12.24 -17.15
C PHE A 174 3.98 12.44 -17.77
N SER A 175 2.97 11.77 -17.22
CA SER A 175 1.56 11.87 -17.62
C SER A 175 0.72 12.29 -16.43
N CYS A 176 -0.10 13.32 -16.59
CA CYS A 176 -1.09 13.75 -15.60
C CYS A 176 -2.49 13.25 -15.96
N LYS A 177 -3.36 13.16 -14.96
CA LYS A 177 -4.79 12.82 -15.12
C LYS A 177 -5.57 13.87 -15.92
N CYS A 178 -5.12 15.13 -15.97
CA CYS A 178 -5.73 16.18 -16.79
C CYS A 178 -5.33 16.11 -18.29
N GLY A 179 -4.61 15.08 -18.71
CA GLY A 179 -4.15 14.91 -20.10
C GLY A 179 -2.78 15.55 -20.39
N TYR A 180 -2.22 16.38 -19.51
CA TYR A 180 -0.88 16.96 -19.70
C TYR A 180 0.20 15.86 -19.68
N ARG A 181 1.10 15.90 -20.68
CA ARG A 181 2.24 15.00 -20.81
C ARG A 181 3.52 15.79 -21.11
N GLU A 182 4.63 15.40 -20.50
CA GLU A 182 5.95 15.99 -20.77
C GLU A 182 7.05 14.92 -20.71
N LYS A 183 8.05 15.01 -21.59
CA LYS A 183 9.22 14.12 -21.54
C LYS A 183 10.05 14.38 -20.28
N LEU A 184 10.75 13.36 -19.80
CA LEU A 184 11.63 13.45 -18.63
C LEU A 184 12.67 14.57 -18.77
N SER A 185 13.28 14.72 -19.96
CA SER A 185 14.25 15.78 -20.26
C SER A 185 13.63 17.18 -20.17
N ALA A 186 12.42 17.36 -20.70
CA ALA A 186 11.69 18.63 -20.61
C ALA A 186 11.31 18.98 -19.16
N PHE A 187 10.88 17.98 -18.38
CA PHE A 187 10.63 18.16 -16.95
C PHE A 187 11.88 18.60 -16.18
N GLN A 188 13.03 17.98 -16.44
CA GLN A 188 14.29 18.32 -15.78
C GLN A 188 14.71 19.75 -16.09
N LYS A 189 14.64 20.18 -17.36
CA LYS A 189 14.92 21.57 -17.78
C LYS A 189 14.00 22.58 -17.09
N ARG A 190 12.70 22.29 -17.05
CA ARG A 190 11.72 23.14 -16.37
C ARG A 190 11.97 23.20 -14.87
N LYS A 191 12.31 22.07 -14.25
CA LYS A 191 12.60 21.99 -12.82
C LYS A 191 13.87 22.76 -12.47
N SER A 192 14.92 22.70 -13.28
CA SER A 192 16.16 23.46 -13.04
C SER A 192 15.93 24.97 -13.15
N GLN A 193 15.14 25.41 -14.13
CA GLN A 193 14.73 26.82 -14.27
C GLN A 193 13.87 27.29 -13.08
N ASN A 194 12.88 26.50 -12.66
CA ASN A 194 12.02 26.87 -11.54
C ASN A 194 12.74 26.83 -10.18
N ASN A 195 13.74 25.95 -10.01
CA ASN A 195 14.54 25.90 -8.78
C ASN A 195 15.41 27.15 -8.59
N GLN A 196 15.77 27.86 -9.67
CA GLN A 196 16.48 29.15 -9.58
C GLN A 196 15.58 30.28 -9.06
N HIS A 197 14.25 30.13 -9.17
CA HIS A 197 13.26 31.13 -8.76
C HIS A 197 12.44 30.73 -7.52
N GLN A 198 12.76 29.61 -6.87
CA GLN A 198 12.11 29.23 -5.61
C GLN A 198 12.76 29.93 -4.43
N ALA A 199 11.96 30.74 -3.72
CA ALA A 199 12.34 31.31 -2.43
C ALA A 199 12.79 30.19 -1.48
N THR A 200 14.03 30.27 -1.02
CA THR A 200 14.55 29.30 -0.06
C THR A 200 13.86 29.48 1.29
N ARG A 201 13.97 28.49 2.16
CA ARG A 201 13.45 28.58 3.54
C ARG A 201 13.98 29.82 4.29
N ARG A 202 15.20 30.27 3.92
CA ARG A 202 15.82 31.50 4.42
C ARG A 202 15.11 32.75 3.89
N ASP A 203 14.77 32.78 2.61
CA ASP A 203 14.05 33.89 1.98
C ASP A 203 12.63 34.03 2.52
N VAL A 204 11.94 32.90 2.74
CA VAL A 204 10.62 32.87 3.40
C VAL A 204 10.71 33.37 4.83
N ASN A 205 11.71 32.94 5.60
CA ASN A 205 11.91 33.43 6.97
C ASN A 205 12.28 34.92 7.01
N LYS A 206 13.06 35.41 6.03
CA LYS A 206 13.40 36.84 5.91
C LYS A 206 12.17 37.67 5.57
N TYR A 207 11.31 37.20 4.67
CA TYR A 207 10.03 37.82 4.34
C TYR A 207 9.08 37.86 5.55
N LEU A 208 8.96 36.76 6.31
CA LEU A 208 8.13 36.71 7.52
C LEU A 208 8.65 37.65 8.62
N LYS A 209 9.97 37.77 8.78
CA LYS A 209 10.56 38.76 9.70
C LYS A 209 10.28 40.20 9.26
N LYS A 210 10.45 40.49 7.97
CA LYS A 210 10.17 41.81 7.40
C LYS A 210 8.69 42.19 7.55
N ASN A 211 7.76 41.25 7.37
CA ASN A 211 6.33 41.46 7.62
C ASN A 211 5.96 41.62 9.10
N ASN A 212 6.82 41.19 10.02
CA ASN A 212 6.63 41.45 11.46
C ASN A 212 7.23 42.80 11.88
N GLU A 213 8.19 43.33 11.13
CA GLU A 213 8.81 44.64 11.36
C GLU A 213 8.00 45.77 10.72
N GLU A 214 7.48 45.56 9.51
CA GLU A 214 6.48 46.43 8.90
C GLU A 214 5.12 46.04 9.47
N ASN A 215 4.61 46.77 10.47
CA ASN A 215 3.30 46.59 11.12
C ASN A 215 2.14 46.50 10.11
N PHE A 216 1.98 45.37 9.41
CA PHE A 216 0.79 45.07 8.64
C PHE A 216 -0.27 44.55 9.61
N ALA A 217 -0.75 45.45 10.46
CA ALA A 217 -2.04 45.25 11.09
C ALA A 217 -3.04 45.14 9.94
N ASN A 218 -3.65 43.96 9.75
CA ASN A 218 -4.89 43.87 9.00
C ASN A 218 -5.94 44.66 9.79
N THR A 219 -5.94 45.98 9.62
CA THR A 219 -6.78 46.94 10.33
C THR A 219 -8.24 46.54 10.22
N ALA A 220 -8.67 46.05 9.05
CA ALA A 220 -10.02 45.58 8.81
C ALA A 220 -10.44 44.39 9.71
N LEU A 221 -9.55 43.40 9.93
CA LEU A 221 -9.84 42.24 10.79
C LEU A 221 -9.74 42.62 12.28
N ALA A 222 -8.75 43.45 12.63
CA ALA A 222 -8.57 43.95 13.99
C ALA A 222 -9.76 44.81 14.45
N ASP A 223 -10.30 45.65 13.56
CA ASP A 223 -11.48 46.48 13.84
C ASP A 223 -12.77 45.65 13.90
N ALA A 224 -12.90 44.60 13.07
CA ALA A 224 -14.02 43.66 13.16
C ALA A 224 -14.02 42.87 14.49
N LEU A 225 -12.83 42.47 14.97
CA LEU A 225 -12.70 41.75 16.25
C LEU A 225 -12.91 42.63 17.49
N LYS A 226 -12.59 43.93 17.41
CA LYS A 226 -12.93 44.89 18.49
C LYS A 226 -14.44 45.04 18.68
N LYS A 227 -15.22 44.97 17.59
CA LYS A 227 -16.70 45.04 17.65
C LYS A 227 -17.35 43.77 18.22
N LEU A 228 -16.61 42.67 18.34
CA LEU A 228 -17.07 41.39 18.88
C LEU A 228 -16.79 41.21 20.38
N LYS A 229 -16.11 42.16 21.03
CA LYS A 229 -15.95 42.19 22.49
C LYS A 229 -17.01 43.11 23.10
N GLN A 230 -18.23 42.60 23.22
CA GLN A 230 -19.18 42.98 24.27
C GLN A 230 -19.46 41.75 25.11
#